data_AF-A0AAN1J921-F1
#
_entry.id   AF-A0AAN1J921-F1
#
_cell.length_a   1.000
_cell.length_b   1.000
_cell.length_c   1.000
_cell.angle_alpha   90.00
_cell.angle_beta   90.00
_cell.angle_gamma   90.00
#
_symmetry.space_group_name_H-M   'P 1'
#
loop_
_entity.id
_entity.type
_entity.pdbx_description
1 polymer ?
#
loop_
_entity_poly.entity_id
_entity_poly.type
_entity_poly.pdbx_seq_one_letter_code
_entity_poly.pdbx_strand_id
1 'polypeptide(L)'
;MGTVMNQTSSSLYIGIDVSGSTLDVAIHDTTEHFSVDNETAAIQQLVQRLIALGPTLIVMEATGKLELAVLRALCQAGLPAVAVNPRQVRDFARATGKRAKTDRIDAFVIAHFAAVIKPVVRPLNDVQTEQLQALLLRRAQLIDMLVAEKARLERAHAAAKESLNDHIKWLKQQLTVADRDIDSFLRASPAWRQKEDLLRSVPGIGPGAAATLIAFMPQLGSLNRREIAALTGVAPFNSDSGKHTGKRRIQGGRAIVRRALYMACIPALRFNPTIRAFYDRLRQAGKPFKVAITACIRKLIVTLNAMVHNSTPWNPSTN
;
A
#
# COMPACT_ATOMS: atom_id res chain seq x y z
N MET A 1 -5.02 -51.16 27.87
CA MET A 1 -5.62 -49.80 27.85
C MET A 1 -4.60 -48.87 27.23
N GLY A 2 -4.93 -48.34 26.05
CA GLY A 2 -3.99 -47.62 25.19
C GLY A 2 -3.58 -46.27 25.75
N THR A 3 -2.29 -45.99 25.67
CA THR A 3 -1.68 -44.70 25.91
C THR A 3 -2.21 -43.70 24.88
N VAL A 4 -3.00 -42.73 25.32
CA VAL A 4 -3.42 -41.61 24.49
C VAL A 4 -2.18 -40.76 24.22
N MET A 5 -1.55 -40.96 23.05
CA MET A 5 -0.60 -40.00 22.50
C MET A 5 -1.37 -38.73 22.15
N ASN A 6 -1.34 -37.76 23.05
CA ASN A 6 -1.79 -36.42 22.74
C ASN A 6 -0.70 -35.76 21.88
N GLN A 7 -0.70 -36.05 20.57
CA GLN A 7 0.05 -35.25 19.59
C GLN A 7 -0.65 -33.89 19.49
N THR A 8 -0.39 -32.99 20.44
CA THR A 8 -0.58 -31.57 20.18
C THR A 8 0.36 -31.19 19.06
N SER A 9 -0.15 -31.11 17.83
CA SER A 9 0.55 -30.48 16.71
C SER A 9 0.87 -29.04 17.12
N SER A 10 2.07 -28.82 17.66
CA SER A 10 2.52 -27.50 18.09
C SER A 10 2.52 -26.59 16.88
N SER A 11 1.69 -25.55 16.90
CA SER A 11 1.61 -24.59 15.79
C SER A 11 2.93 -23.81 15.73
N LEU A 12 3.68 -24.01 14.65
CA LEU A 12 5.01 -23.43 14.49
C LEU A 12 4.91 -22.05 13.82
N TYR A 13 5.32 -21.00 14.54
CA TYR A 13 5.33 -19.62 14.05
C TYR A 13 6.75 -19.11 13.88
N ILE A 14 7.01 -18.46 12.75
CA ILE A 14 8.36 -18.00 12.39
C ILE A 14 8.34 -16.50 12.13
N GLY A 15 9.34 -15.82 12.67
CA GLY A 15 9.63 -14.43 12.39
C GLY A 15 10.92 -14.30 11.61
N ILE A 16 10.89 -13.51 10.54
CA ILE A 16 12.07 -13.16 9.74
C ILE A 16 12.26 -11.65 9.81
N ASP A 17 13.34 -11.20 10.43
CA ASP A 17 13.80 -9.83 10.27
C ASP A 17 14.69 -9.74 9.02
N VAL A 18 14.43 -8.75 8.18
CA VAL A 18 15.05 -8.62 6.86
C VAL A 18 15.93 -7.39 6.84
N SER A 19 17.24 -7.61 6.72
CA SER A 19 18.25 -6.57 6.57
C SER A 19 18.79 -6.54 5.12
N GLY A 20 19.64 -5.55 4.82
CA GLY A 20 20.24 -5.43 3.49
C GLY A 20 21.14 -6.61 3.11
N SER A 21 21.76 -7.26 4.10
CA SER A 21 22.74 -8.34 3.89
C SER A 21 22.32 -9.67 4.48
N THR A 22 21.42 -9.69 5.46
CA THR A 22 21.08 -10.89 6.24
C THR A 22 19.57 -11.04 6.44
N LEU A 23 19.15 -12.28 6.69
CA LEU A 23 17.82 -12.66 7.13
C LEU A 23 17.94 -13.36 8.49
N ASP A 24 17.46 -12.71 9.54
CA ASP A 24 17.47 -13.25 10.89
C ASP A 24 16.15 -13.98 11.14
N VAL A 25 16.24 -15.29 11.36
CA VAL A 25 15.08 -16.19 11.48
C VAL A 25 14.96 -16.67 12.91
N ALA A 26 13.79 -16.48 13.51
CA ALA A 26 13.47 -16.94 14.85
C ALA A 26 12.21 -17.79 14.87
N ILE A 27 12.22 -18.80 15.72
CA ILE A 27 11.09 -19.69 15.94
C ILE A 27 10.39 -19.29 17.25
N HIS A 28 9.07 -19.18 17.22
CA HIS A 28 8.29 -18.83 18.40
C HIS A 28 8.37 -19.93 19.48
N ASP A 29 8.32 -19.52 20.75
CA ASP A 29 8.40 -20.38 21.95
C ASP A 29 9.65 -21.28 22.05
N THR A 30 10.70 -20.97 21.28
CA THR A 30 12.02 -21.60 21.40
C THR A 30 13.11 -20.54 21.55
N THR A 31 14.34 -20.98 21.81
CA THR A 31 15.54 -20.14 21.72
C THR A 31 16.22 -20.25 20.35
N GLU A 32 15.62 -20.99 19.41
CA GLU A 32 16.19 -21.24 18.10
C GLU A 32 16.16 -19.97 17.25
N HIS A 33 17.35 -19.59 16.80
CA HIS A 33 17.60 -18.46 15.94
C HIS A 33 18.77 -18.80 15.04
N PHE A 34 18.70 -18.36 13.78
CA PHE A 34 19.79 -18.47 12.84
C PHE A 34 19.72 -17.32 11.83
N SER A 35 20.87 -16.95 11.28
CA SER A 35 20.98 -15.96 10.22
C SER A 35 21.37 -16.65 8.92
N VAL A 36 20.83 -16.17 7.80
CA VAL A 36 21.26 -16.53 6.45
C VAL A 36 21.55 -15.27 5.64
N ASP A 37 22.36 -15.37 4.60
CA ASP A 37 22.62 -14.23 3.72
C ASP A 37 21.37 -13.86 2.91
N ASN A 38 21.19 -12.57 2.63
CA ASN A 38 20.12 -12.07 1.78
C ASN A 38 20.49 -12.20 0.29
N GLU A 39 20.85 -13.40 -0.12
CA GLU A 39 21.23 -13.76 -1.49
C GLU A 39 20.38 -14.90 -2.02
N THR A 40 20.18 -14.96 -3.34
CA THR A 40 19.29 -15.93 -3.99
C THR A 40 19.57 -17.39 -3.58
N ALA A 41 20.84 -17.80 -3.52
CA ALA A 41 21.22 -19.16 -3.15
C ALA A 41 20.90 -19.47 -1.68
N ALA A 42 21.21 -18.54 -0.76
CA ALA A 42 20.92 -18.68 0.66
C ALA A 42 19.40 -18.67 0.94
N ILE A 43 18.63 -17.86 0.20
CA ILE A 43 17.16 -17.85 0.27
C ILE A 43 16.58 -19.21 -0.14
N GLN A 44 17.12 -19.84 -1.19
CA GLN A 44 16.68 -21.18 -1.60
C GLN A 44 16.95 -22.23 -0.51
N GLN A 45 18.11 -22.17 0.14
CA GLN A 45 18.43 -23.06 1.27
C GLN A 45 17.50 -22.81 2.46
N LEU A 46 17.21 -21.54 2.77
CA LEU A 46 16.24 -21.16 3.78
C LEU A 46 14.86 -21.75 3.48
N VAL A 47 14.39 -21.64 2.23
CA VAL A 47 13.10 -22.22 1.81
C VAL A 47 13.08 -23.73 2.05
N GLN A 48 14.11 -24.47 1.65
CA GLN A 48 14.17 -25.93 1.89
C GLN A 48 14.13 -26.27 3.38
N ARG A 49 14.88 -25.52 4.19
CA ARG A 49 14.84 -25.68 5.65
C ARG A 49 13.45 -25.42 6.22
N LEU A 50 12.75 -24.40 5.74
CA LEU A 50 11.40 -24.05 6.21
C LEU A 50 10.33 -25.04 5.73
N ILE A 51 10.47 -25.61 4.53
CA ILE A 51 9.61 -26.72 4.07
C ILE A 51 9.71 -27.89 5.05
N ALA A 52 10.93 -28.29 5.44
CA ALA A 52 11.14 -29.38 6.38
C ALA A 52 10.55 -29.10 7.77
N LEU A 53 10.52 -27.83 8.19
CA LEU A 53 9.94 -27.41 9.47
C LEU A 53 8.41 -27.35 9.48
N GLY A 54 7.76 -27.19 8.31
CA GLY A 54 6.30 -27.12 8.20
C GLY A 54 5.64 -26.00 9.03
N PRO A 55 6.06 -24.73 8.91
CA PRO A 55 5.51 -23.65 9.72
C PRO A 55 4.03 -23.39 9.42
N THR A 56 3.27 -23.10 10.48
CA THR A 56 1.88 -22.64 10.39
C THR A 56 1.80 -21.24 9.78
N LEU A 57 2.75 -20.36 10.09
CA LEU A 57 2.81 -19.00 9.55
C LEU A 57 4.22 -18.42 9.68
N ILE A 58 4.67 -17.75 8.62
CA ILE A 58 5.92 -17.00 8.56
C ILE A 58 5.56 -15.51 8.41
N VAL A 59 6.08 -14.66 9.29
CA VAL A 59 5.88 -13.22 9.24
C VAL A 59 7.22 -12.51 9.07
N MET A 60 7.21 -11.43 8.30
CA MET A 60 8.34 -10.51 8.14
C MET A 60 7.86 -9.06 8.12
N GLU A 61 8.74 -8.12 8.46
CA GLU A 61 8.45 -6.69 8.33
C GLU A 61 8.66 -6.19 6.90
N ALA A 62 7.77 -5.32 6.41
CA ALA A 62 7.90 -4.69 5.10
C ALA A 62 8.82 -3.46 5.16
N THR A 63 10.14 -3.65 5.12
CA THR A 63 11.19 -2.61 5.25
C THR A 63 11.76 -2.19 3.90
N GLY A 64 10.90 -1.69 3.00
CA GLY A 64 11.37 -0.93 1.84
C GLY A 64 11.83 -1.77 0.64
N LYS A 65 11.26 -2.97 0.48
CA LYS A 65 11.38 -3.93 -0.65
C LYS A 65 12.41 -5.04 -0.48
N LEU A 66 13.30 -4.97 0.51
CA LEU A 66 14.28 -6.03 0.77
C LEU A 66 13.60 -7.37 1.08
N GLU A 67 12.44 -7.31 1.72
CA GLU A 67 11.60 -8.45 2.07
C GLU A 67 10.98 -9.16 0.85
N LEU A 68 10.91 -8.52 -0.32
CA LEU A 68 10.17 -9.06 -1.46
C LEU A 68 10.82 -10.32 -2.05
N ALA A 69 12.15 -10.40 -2.06
CA ALA A 69 12.86 -11.55 -2.60
C ALA A 69 12.56 -12.81 -1.78
N VAL A 70 12.72 -12.73 -0.45
CA VAL A 70 12.42 -13.83 0.47
C VAL A 70 10.93 -14.15 0.48
N LEU A 71 10.05 -13.15 0.56
CA LEU A 71 8.59 -13.38 0.53
C LEU A 71 8.16 -14.12 -0.73
N ARG A 72 8.71 -13.74 -1.90
CA ARG A 72 8.42 -14.39 -3.17
C ARG A 72 8.85 -15.85 -3.19
N ALA A 73 10.08 -16.13 -2.75
CA ALA A 73 10.59 -17.49 -2.69
C ALA A 73 9.74 -18.38 -1.78
N LEU A 74 9.33 -17.88 -0.61
CA LEU A 74 8.48 -18.61 0.32
C LEU A 74 7.08 -18.89 -0.27
N CYS A 75 6.42 -17.87 -0.83
CA CYS A 75 5.12 -18.04 -1.45
C CYS A 75 5.16 -18.99 -2.66
N GLN A 76 6.19 -18.93 -3.49
CA GLN A 76 6.38 -19.85 -4.62
C GLN A 76 6.57 -21.31 -4.19
N ALA A 77 7.17 -21.52 -3.02
CA ALA A 77 7.29 -22.83 -2.39
C ALA A 77 6.02 -23.29 -1.65
N GLY A 78 4.93 -22.51 -1.69
CA GLY A 78 3.67 -22.84 -1.03
C GLY A 78 3.67 -22.62 0.50
N LEU A 79 4.69 -21.94 1.04
CA LEU A 79 4.77 -21.65 2.47
C LEU A 79 3.84 -20.48 2.86
N PRO A 80 3.19 -20.53 4.04
CA PRO A 80 2.28 -19.50 4.50
C PRO A 80 3.06 -18.27 5.00
N ALA A 81 3.46 -17.39 4.10
CA ALA A 81 4.28 -16.22 4.41
C ALA A 81 3.53 -14.88 4.19
N VAL A 82 3.76 -13.91 5.07
CA VAL A 82 3.18 -12.56 4.95
C VAL A 82 4.10 -11.45 5.45
N ALA A 83 4.22 -10.39 4.65
CA ALA A 83 4.83 -9.15 5.10
C ALA A 83 3.80 -8.25 5.82
N VAL A 84 4.18 -7.74 6.99
CA VAL A 84 3.35 -6.86 7.82
C VAL A 84 3.95 -5.46 7.92
N ASN A 85 3.13 -4.50 8.36
CA ASN A 85 3.60 -3.13 8.51
C ASN A 85 4.60 -3.04 9.68
N PRO A 86 5.83 -2.53 9.49
CA PRO A 86 6.83 -2.38 10.54
C PRO A 86 6.30 -1.64 11.78
N ARG A 87 5.38 -0.69 11.59
CA ARG A 87 4.73 0.02 12.70
C ARG A 87 3.90 -0.90 13.60
N GLN A 88 3.20 -1.89 13.04
CA GLN A 88 2.38 -2.82 13.83
C GLN A 88 3.25 -3.70 14.72
N VAL A 89 4.34 -4.23 14.17
CA VAL A 89 5.30 -5.03 14.93
C VAL A 89 6.01 -4.16 15.97
N ARG A 90 6.37 -2.93 15.63
CA ARG A 90 6.97 -1.98 16.59
C ARG A 90 6.03 -1.61 17.73
N ASP A 91 4.76 -1.34 17.43
CA ASP A 91 3.75 -1.03 18.45
C ASP A 91 3.47 -2.27 19.32
N PHE A 92 3.51 -3.47 18.74
CA PHE A 92 3.43 -4.74 19.46
C PHE A 92 4.62 -4.95 20.41
N ALA A 93 5.86 -4.73 19.94
CA ALA A 93 7.07 -4.82 20.75
C ALA A 93 7.02 -3.91 21.98
N ARG A 94 6.51 -2.68 21.79
CA ARG A 94 6.31 -1.72 22.89
C ARG A 94 5.27 -2.21 23.89
N ALA A 95 4.16 -2.76 23.41
CA ALA A 95 3.10 -3.29 24.26
C ALA A 95 3.55 -4.51 25.08
N THR A 96 4.46 -5.33 24.55
CA THR A 96 5.03 -6.51 25.23
C THR A 96 6.31 -6.21 26.03
N GLY A 97 6.68 -4.94 26.19
CA GLY A 97 7.82 -4.51 27.01
C GLY A 97 9.19 -4.69 26.35
N LYS A 98 9.27 -5.09 25.08
CA LYS A 98 10.52 -5.23 24.33
C LYS A 98 10.96 -3.87 23.77
N ARG A 99 11.82 -3.17 24.51
CA ARG A 99 12.36 -1.84 24.14
C ARG A 99 13.72 -1.89 23.43
N ALA A 100 14.57 -2.86 23.78
CA ALA A 100 15.86 -3.09 23.13
C ALA A 100 15.64 -3.51 21.67
N LYS A 101 16.59 -3.15 20.81
CA LYS A 101 16.54 -3.42 19.37
C LYS A 101 17.84 -4.09 18.93
N THR A 102 17.74 -5.32 18.46
CA THR A 102 18.79 -6.05 17.75
C THR A 102 18.11 -6.97 16.74
N ASP A 103 18.78 -7.34 15.65
CA ASP A 103 18.18 -8.14 14.58
C ASP A 103 17.61 -9.47 15.12
N ARG A 104 18.33 -10.11 16.06
CA ARG A 104 17.84 -11.28 16.81
C ARG A 104 16.57 -10.99 17.61
N ILE A 105 16.53 -9.89 18.38
CA ILE A 105 15.35 -9.54 19.19
C ILE A 105 14.16 -9.24 18.28
N ASP A 106 14.40 -8.52 17.18
CA ASP A 106 13.37 -8.15 16.21
C ASP A 106 12.78 -9.40 15.55
N ALA A 107 13.60 -10.38 15.14
CA ALA A 107 13.13 -11.67 14.63
C ALA A 107 12.22 -12.41 15.63
N PHE A 108 12.59 -12.49 16.92
CA PHE A 108 11.75 -13.11 17.95
C PHE A 108 10.46 -12.34 18.21
N VAL A 109 10.50 -11.00 18.17
CA VAL A 109 9.31 -10.15 18.27
C VAL A 109 8.36 -10.42 17.11
N ILE A 110 8.88 -10.57 15.89
CA ILE A 110 8.09 -10.90 14.70
C ILE A 110 7.48 -12.31 14.84
N ALA A 111 8.23 -13.30 15.33
CA ALA A 111 7.73 -14.66 15.55
C ALA A 111 6.58 -14.68 16.58
N HIS A 112 6.74 -13.92 17.67
CA HIS A 112 5.70 -13.74 18.67
C HIS A 112 4.48 -13.00 18.10
N PHE A 113 4.70 -11.95 17.29
CA PHE A 113 3.62 -11.25 16.59
C PHE A 113 2.83 -12.21 15.70
N ALA A 114 3.49 -13.12 14.98
CA ALA A 114 2.86 -14.13 14.15
C ALA A 114 1.91 -15.03 14.95
N ALA A 115 2.36 -15.51 16.12
CA ALA A 115 1.59 -16.40 16.98
C ALA A 115 0.35 -15.72 17.60
N VAL A 116 0.48 -14.45 17.98
CA VAL A 116 -0.60 -13.69 18.66
C VAL A 116 -1.58 -13.09 17.67
N ILE A 117 -1.09 -12.39 16.64
CA ILE A 117 -1.92 -11.62 15.71
C ILE A 117 -2.45 -12.48 14.55
N LYS A 118 -1.70 -13.53 14.16
CA LYS A 118 -2.05 -14.45 13.07
C LYS A 118 -2.50 -13.70 11.80
N PRO A 119 -1.68 -12.78 11.27
CA PRO A 119 -2.04 -11.99 10.10
C PRO A 119 -2.41 -12.88 8.92
N VAL A 120 -3.47 -12.49 8.21
CA VAL A 120 -3.96 -13.21 7.03
C VAL A 120 -2.90 -13.20 5.93
N VAL A 121 -2.54 -14.37 5.44
CA VAL A 121 -1.65 -14.54 4.27
C VAL A 121 -2.33 -13.94 3.04
N ARG A 122 -1.61 -13.06 2.35
CA ARG A 122 -2.13 -12.37 1.15
C ARG A 122 -1.39 -12.87 -0.08
N PRO A 123 -2.09 -13.08 -1.20
CA PRO A 123 -1.42 -13.45 -2.44
C PRO A 123 -0.47 -12.34 -2.87
N LEU A 124 0.65 -12.74 -3.48
CA LEU A 124 1.54 -11.82 -4.17
C LEU A 124 0.83 -11.22 -5.38
N ASN A 125 1.24 -10.02 -5.75
CA ASN A 125 0.81 -9.43 -7.00
C ASN A 125 1.38 -10.27 -8.15
N ASP A 126 0.63 -10.44 -9.22
CA ASP A 126 1.14 -11.04 -10.44
C ASP A 126 2.21 -10.12 -11.08
N VAL A 127 3.03 -10.71 -11.95
CA VAL A 127 4.15 -10.01 -12.61
C VAL A 127 3.69 -8.77 -13.37
N GLN A 128 2.51 -8.82 -14.01
CA GLN A 128 2.00 -7.69 -14.77
C GLN A 128 1.61 -6.55 -13.81
N THR A 129 0.91 -6.84 -12.73
CA THR A 129 0.56 -5.85 -11.69
C THR A 129 1.81 -5.21 -11.09
N GLU A 130 2.86 -5.99 -10.80
CA GLU A 130 4.13 -5.46 -10.29
C GLU A 130 4.82 -4.52 -11.29
N GLN A 131 4.84 -4.89 -12.57
CA GLN A 131 5.39 -4.05 -13.64
C GLN A 131 4.64 -2.72 -13.74
N LEU A 132 3.30 -2.74 -13.73
CA LEU A 132 2.48 -1.54 -13.73
C LEU A 132 2.74 -0.66 -12.49
N GLN A 133 2.85 -1.26 -11.31
CA GLN A 133 3.20 -0.55 -10.08
C GLN A 133 4.58 0.12 -10.20
N ALA A 134 5.56 -0.56 -10.79
CA ALA A 134 6.90 0.01 -11.01
C ALA A 134 6.86 1.24 -11.93
N LEU A 135 6.14 1.15 -13.06
CA LEU A 135 5.95 2.28 -13.98
C LEU A 135 5.27 3.47 -13.29
N LEU A 136 4.21 3.22 -12.51
CA LEU A 136 3.48 4.26 -11.76
C LEU A 136 4.32 4.90 -10.66
N LEU A 137 5.13 4.11 -9.95
CA LEU A 137 6.07 4.63 -8.95
C LEU A 137 7.14 5.50 -9.61
N ARG A 138 7.69 5.07 -10.75
CA ARG A 138 8.67 5.86 -11.50
C ARG A 138 8.06 7.19 -11.96
N ARG A 139 6.84 7.15 -12.48
CA ARG A 139 6.08 8.36 -12.83
C ARG A 139 5.90 9.31 -11.64
N ALA A 140 5.56 8.78 -10.46
CA ALA A 140 5.43 9.58 -9.25
C ALA A 140 6.75 10.26 -8.86
N GLN A 141 7.88 9.56 -8.96
CA GLN A 141 9.21 10.13 -8.71
C GLN A 141 9.55 11.26 -9.70
N LEU A 142 9.25 11.08 -10.98
CA LEU A 142 9.44 12.12 -12.02
C LEU A 142 8.62 13.38 -11.71
N ILE A 143 7.38 13.22 -11.24
CA ILE A 143 6.55 14.35 -10.80
C ILE A 143 7.15 15.05 -9.59
N ASP A 144 7.63 14.30 -8.60
CA ASP A 144 8.21 14.87 -7.38
C ASP A 144 9.48 15.67 -7.70
N MET A 145 10.35 15.15 -8.57
CA MET A 145 11.51 15.88 -9.08
C MET A 145 11.08 17.13 -9.85
N LEU A 146 10.10 17.04 -10.75
CA LEU A 146 9.60 18.19 -11.52
C LEU A 146 9.05 19.30 -10.63
N VAL A 147 8.30 18.94 -9.58
CA VAL A 147 7.77 19.91 -8.61
C VAL A 147 8.92 20.57 -7.83
N ALA A 148 9.91 19.78 -7.41
CA ALA A 148 11.08 20.31 -6.71
C ALA A 148 11.87 21.29 -7.59
N GLU A 149 12.13 20.96 -8.87
CA GLU A 149 12.86 21.85 -9.77
C GLU A 149 12.11 23.14 -10.08
N LYS A 150 10.78 23.06 -10.27
CA LYS A 150 9.97 24.28 -10.44
C LYS A 150 10.03 25.20 -9.22
N ALA A 151 9.94 24.63 -8.02
CA ALA A 151 10.04 25.41 -6.79
C ALA A 151 11.43 26.05 -6.60
N ARG A 152 12.50 25.38 -7.07
CA ARG A 152 13.86 25.95 -7.10
C ARG A 152 13.97 27.09 -8.10
N LEU A 153 13.44 26.90 -9.32
CA LEU A 153 13.48 27.89 -10.39
C LEU A 153 12.86 29.24 -9.97
N GLU A 154 11.75 29.21 -9.23
CA GLU A 154 11.07 30.43 -8.74
C GLU A 154 11.97 31.34 -7.89
N ARG A 155 12.96 30.77 -7.19
CA ARG A 155 13.85 31.49 -6.27
C ARG A 155 15.33 31.43 -6.68
N ALA A 156 15.62 30.94 -7.89
CA ALA A 156 16.98 30.73 -8.35
C ALA A 156 17.64 32.04 -8.81
N HIS A 157 18.92 32.17 -8.49
CA HIS A 157 19.80 33.17 -9.10
C HIS A 157 19.86 32.96 -10.62
N ALA A 158 20.06 34.05 -11.39
CA ALA A 158 20.05 34.00 -12.86
C ALA A 158 21.00 32.94 -13.45
N ALA A 159 22.18 32.79 -12.85
CA ALA A 159 23.20 31.82 -13.26
C ALA A 159 22.74 30.34 -13.24
N ALA A 160 21.74 29.98 -12.43
CA ALA A 160 21.25 28.60 -12.33
C ALA A 160 19.98 28.36 -13.17
N LYS A 161 19.34 29.40 -13.71
CA LYS A 161 18.02 29.28 -14.34
C LYS A 161 18.04 28.43 -15.60
N GLU A 162 19.09 28.52 -16.41
CA GLU A 162 19.22 27.75 -17.65
C GLU A 162 19.28 26.25 -17.37
N SER A 163 20.20 25.82 -16.49
CA SER A 163 20.31 24.42 -16.05
C SER A 163 19.00 23.89 -15.45
N LEU A 164 18.30 24.68 -14.62
CA LEU A 164 17.01 24.29 -14.06
C LEU A 164 15.92 24.14 -15.13
N ASN A 165 15.88 25.04 -16.12
CA ASN A 165 14.93 24.96 -17.23
C ASN A 165 15.18 23.71 -18.10
N ASP A 166 16.44 23.38 -18.38
CA ASP A 166 16.80 22.18 -19.13
C ASP A 166 16.39 20.91 -18.38
N HIS A 167 16.65 20.84 -17.08
CA HIS A 167 16.22 19.70 -16.27
C HIS A 167 14.69 19.59 -16.22
N ILE A 168 13.96 20.71 -16.07
CA ILE A 168 12.50 20.74 -16.14
C ILE A 168 11.99 20.24 -17.49
N LYS A 169 12.63 20.63 -18.59
CA LYS A 169 12.28 20.18 -19.95
C LYS A 169 12.48 18.68 -20.09
N TRP A 170 13.63 18.16 -19.64
CA TRP A 170 13.92 16.73 -19.64
C TRP A 170 12.91 15.94 -18.80
N LEU A 171 12.62 16.40 -17.57
CA LEU A 171 11.64 15.76 -16.69
C LEU A 171 10.25 15.70 -17.30
N LYS A 172 9.81 16.76 -18.00
CA LYS A 172 8.54 16.75 -18.74
C LYS A 172 8.54 15.70 -19.86
N GLN A 173 9.63 15.58 -20.62
CA GLN A 173 9.74 14.56 -21.67
C GLN A 173 9.71 13.14 -21.11
N GLN A 174 10.43 12.89 -20.01
CA GLN A 174 10.41 11.60 -19.32
C GLN A 174 9.02 11.28 -18.76
N LEU A 175 8.28 12.29 -18.30
CA LEU A 175 6.90 12.10 -17.84
C LEU A 175 5.99 11.68 -19.00
N THR A 176 6.12 12.30 -20.18
CA THR A 176 5.39 11.89 -21.39
C THR A 176 5.69 10.44 -21.79
N VAL A 177 6.96 10.03 -21.71
CA VAL A 177 7.35 8.63 -21.97
C VAL A 177 6.69 7.69 -20.96
N ALA A 178 6.79 8.00 -19.67
CA ALA A 178 6.17 7.17 -18.62
C ALA A 178 4.64 7.09 -18.76
N ASP A 179 3.97 8.19 -19.10
CA ASP A 179 2.52 8.23 -19.36
C ASP A 179 2.14 7.31 -20.54
N ARG A 180 2.91 7.36 -21.64
CA ARG A 180 2.69 6.50 -22.81
C ARG A 180 2.92 5.04 -22.48
N ASP A 181 3.98 4.71 -21.75
CA ASP A 181 4.33 3.33 -21.41
C ASP A 181 3.25 2.72 -20.48
N ILE A 182 2.72 3.50 -19.54
CA ILE A 182 1.58 3.09 -18.69
C ILE A 182 0.32 2.85 -19.51
N ASP A 183 -0.05 3.78 -20.41
CA ASP A 183 -1.24 3.64 -21.26
C ASP A 183 -1.12 2.42 -22.18
N SER A 184 0.05 2.21 -22.77
CA SER A 184 0.34 1.05 -23.63
C SER A 184 0.23 -0.27 -22.86
N PHE A 185 0.78 -0.30 -21.65
CA PHE A 185 0.74 -1.48 -20.78
C PHE A 185 -0.70 -1.81 -20.33
N LEU A 186 -1.49 -0.81 -19.95
CA LEU A 186 -2.90 -1.01 -19.58
C LEU A 186 -3.73 -1.52 -20.76
N ARG A 187 -3.55 -0.91 -21.94
CA ARG A 187 -4.30 -1.31 -23.14
C ARG A 187 -3.96 -2.70 -23.63
N ALA A 188 -2.78 -3.25 -23.32
CA ALA A 188 -2.44 -4.63 -23.67
C ALA A 188 -3.36 -5.66 -22.99
N SER A 189 -4.01 -5.32 -21.87
CA SER A 189 -4.95 -6.18 -21.15
C SER A 189 -6.39 -5.74 -21.36
N PRO A 190 -7.26 -6.55 -22.01
CA PRO A 190 -8.68 -6.23 -22.17
C PRO A 190 -9.40 -5.98 -20.83
N ALA A 191 -9.08 -6.78 -19.80
CA ALA A 191 -9.68 -6.65 -18.48
C ALA A 191 -9.32 -5.32 -17.79
N TRP A 192 -8.06 -4.88 -17.93
CA TRP A 192 -7.65 -3.59 -17.37
C TRP A 192 -8.17 -2.42 -18.16
N ARG A 193 -8.25 -2.52 -19.50
CA ARG A 193 -8.87 -1.50 -20.34
C ARG A 193 -10.34 -1.28 -19.95
N GLN A 194 -11.12 -2.35 -19.83
CA GLN A 194 -12.51 -2.27 -19.39
C GLN A 194 -12.65 -1.63 -18.01
N LYS A 195 -11.78 -2.02 -17.06
CA LYS A 195 -11.75 -1.43 -15.72
C LYS A 195 -11.35 0.05 -15.77
N GLU A 196 -10.42 0.44 -16.63
CA GLU A 196 -10.01 1.83 -16.82
C GLU A 196 -11.15 2.67 -17.38
N ASP A 197 -11.83 2.21 -18.42
CA ASP A 197 -12.99 2.88 -19.03
C ASP A 197 -14.10 3.11 -18.01
N LEU A 198 -14.38 2.08 -17.20
CA LEU A 198 -15.36 2.16 -16.12
C LEU A 198 -14.99 3.25 -15.10
N LEU A 199 -13.74 3.30 -14.65
CA LEU A 199 -13.27 4.30 -13.68
C LEU A 199 -13.26 5.71 -14.27
N ARG A 200 -12.85 5.84 -15.53
CA ARG A 200 -12.75 7.13 -16.25
C ARG A 200 -14.10 7.69 -16.68
N SER A 201 -15.17 6.88 -16.64
CA SER A 201 -16.54 7.40 -16.80
C SER A 201 -16.91 8.43 -15.72
N VAL A 202 -16.24 8.42 -14.56
CA VAL A 202 -16.45 9.41 -13.50
C VAL A 202 -15.75 10.74 -13.85
N PRO A 203 -16.48 11.86 -13.97
CA PRO A 203 -15.85 13.16 -14.23
C PRO A 203 -14.84 13.52 -13.13
N GLY A 204 -13.59 13.77 -13.54
CA GLY A 204 -12.46 14.06 -12.66
C GLY A 204 -11.45 12.91 -12.50
N ILE A 205 -11.81 11.67 -12.84
CA ILE A 205 -10.85 10.55 -12.87
C ILE A 205 -10.11 10.55 -14.22
N GLY A 206 -8.84 10.96 -14.19
CA GLY A 206 -7.94 10.88 -15.35
C GLY A 206 -7.19 9.54 -15.44
N PRO A 207 -6.44 9.33 -16.54
CA PRO A 207 -5.72 8.06 -16.80
C PRO A 207 -4.77 7.67 -15.67
N GLY A 208 -3.95 8.60 -15.17
CA GLY A 208 -3.03 8.30 -14.06
C GLY A 208 -3.72 7.90 -12.76
N ALA A 209 -4.91 8.45 -12.47
CA ALA A 209 -5.67 8.08 -11.27
C ALA A 209 -6.33 6.71 -11.44
N ALA A 210 -6.90 6.42 -12.62
CA ALA A 210 -7.45 5.11 -12.94
C ALA A 210 -6.38 4.01 -12.90
N ALA A 211 -5.23 4.23 -13.55
CA ALA A 211 -4.08 3.34 -13.53
C ALA A 211 -3.61 3.05 -12.09
N THR A 212 -3.50 4.09 -11.25
CA THR A 212 -3.12 3.93 -9.84
C THR A 212 -4.12 3.08 -9.06
N LEU A 213 -5.42 3.26 -9.30
CA LEU A 213 -6.46 2.44 -8.66
C LEU A 213 -6.40 0.99 -9.12
N ILE A 214 -6.21 0.73 -10.41
CA ILE A 214 -6.07 -0.63 -10.95
C ILE A 214 -4.87 -1.34 -10.30
N ALA A 215 -3.71 -0.68 -10.27
CA ALA A 215 -2.46 -1.29 -9.80
C ALA A 215 -2.38 -1.41 -8.27
N PHE A 216 -2.82 -0.39 -7.53
CA PHE A 216 -2.64 -0.31 -6.08
C PHE A 216 -3.93 -0.54 -5.30
N MET A 217 -5.05 -0.86 -5.94
CA MET A 217 -6.30 -1.26 -5.29
C MET A 217 -6.92 -2.50 -5.97
N PRO A 218 -6.26 -3.68 -5.93
CA PRO A 218 -6.84 -4.91 -6.48
C PRO A 218 -8.16 -5.29 -5.81
N GLN A 219 -8.38 -4.88 -4.55
CA GLN A 219 -9.62 -5.11 -3.80
C GLN A 219 -10.77 -4.15 -4.19
N LEU A 220 -10.56 -3.24 -5.14
CA LEU A 220 -11.60 -2.31 -5.59
C LEU A 220 -12.72 -3.12 -6.25
N GLY A 221 -13.91 -3.04 -5.67
CA GLY A 221 -15.09 -3.81 -6.08
C GLY A 221 -15.45 -4.96 -5.15
N SER A 222 -14.59 -5.35 -4.20
CA SER A 222 -14.88 -6.48 -3.29
C SER A 222 -15.03 -6.10 -1.81
N LEU A 223 -14.53 -4.93 -1.42
CA LEU A 223 -14.56 -4.47 -0.02
C LEU A 223 -15.84 -3.71 0.31
N ASN A 224 -16.19 -3.66 1.60
CA ASN A 224 -17.27 -2.78 2.04
C ASN A 224 -16.82 -1.31 2.12
N ARG A 225 -17.79 -0.39 2.27
CA ARG A 225 -17.55 1.07 2.31
C ARG A 225 -16.60 1.53 3.42
N ARG A 226 -16.48 0.80 4.54
CA ARG A 226 -15.61 1.15 5.67
C ARG A 226 -14.19 0.66 5.39
N GLU A 227 -14.05 -0.57 4.93
CA GLU A 227 -12.77 -1.19 4.56
C GLU A 227 -12.07 -0.43 3.43
N ILE A 228 -12.77 -0.11 2.35
CA ILE A 228 -12.17 0.59 1.20
C ILE A 228 -11.69 1.99 1.60
N ALA A 229 -12.45 2.69 2.45
CA ALA A 229 -12.07 4.01 2.96
C ALA A 229 -10.88 3.93 3.92
N ALA A 230 -10.81 2.90 4.77
CA ALA A 230 -9.68 2.67 5.67
C ALA A 230 -8.41 2.27 4.90
N LEU A 231 -8.53 1.37 3.92
CA LEU A 231 -7.42 0.92 3.07
C LEU A 231 -6.84 2.08 2.24
N THR A 232 -7.70 2.98 1.77
CA THR A 232 -7.29 4.22 1.09
C THR A 232 -6.69 5.25 2.07
N GLY A 233 -6.99 5.13 3.37
CA GLY A 233 -6.53 6.05 4.42
C GLY A 233 -7.28 7.37 4.42
N VAL A 234 -8.59 7.32 4.16
CA VAL A 234 -9.52 8.48 4.22
C VAL A 234 -10.66 8.27 5.22
N ALA A 235 -10.62 7.17 5.98
CA ALA A 235 -11.47 6.99 7.15
C ALA A 235 -11.00 7.90 8.30
N PRO A 236 -11.87 8.76 8.86
CA PRO A 236 -11.56 9.56 10.02
C PRO A 236 -11.67 8.70 11.28
N PHE A 237 -10.59 8.63 12.08
CA PHE A 237 -10.58 7.94 13.36
C PHE A 237 -10.93 8.90 14.51
N ASN A 238 -11.66 8.38 15.50
CA ASN A 238 -12.02 9.12 16.71
C ASN A 238 -10.77 9.37 17.55
N SER A 239 -10.77 10.46 18.32
CA SER A 239 -9.72 10.78 19.28
C SER A 239 -10.38 11.19 20.60
N ASP A 240 -11.31 10.36 21.06
CA ASP A 240 -12.18 10.65 22.18
C ASP A 240 -11.74 9.81 23.39
N SER A 241 -11.68 10.41 24.57
CA SER A 241 -11.32 9.73 25.82
C SER A 241 -12.11 10.29 27.00
N GLY A 242 -12.95 9.46 27.63
CA GLY A 242 -13.83 9.89 28.72
C GLY A 242 -14.67 11.12 28.33
N LYS A 243 -14.36 12.28 28.95
CA LYS A 243 -15.02 13.57 28.68
C LYS A 243 -14.40 14.38 27.52
N HIS A 244 -13.27 13.94 26.96
CA HIS A 244 -12.59 14.64 25.87
C HIS A 244 -13.14 14.19 24.50
N THR A 245 -13.60 15.14 23.69
CA THR A 245 -13.94 14.93 22.27
C THR A 245 -12.90 15.60 21.39
N GLY A 246 -12.08 14.79 20.73
CA GLY A 246 -10.95 15.26 19.94
C GLY A 246 -11.28 15.53 18.48
N LYS A 247 -10.40 16.26 17.78
CA LYS A 247 -10.48 16.40 16.32
C LYS A 247 -10.16 15.06 15.66
N ARG A 248 -11.11 14.54 14.89
CA ARG A 248 -10.92 13.34 14.06
C ARG A 248 -9.84 13.56 13.01
N ARG A 249 -8.97 12.57 12.80
CA ARG A 249 -7.88 12.62 11.81
C ARG A 249 -7.90 11.36 10.95
N ILE A 250 -7.50 11.51 9.69
CA ILE A 250 -7.16 10.37 8.83
C ILE A 250 -5.76 9.87 9.19
N GLN A 251 -5.55 8.56 9.19
CA GLN A 251 -4.26 7.93 9.46
C GLN A 251 -4.11 6.67 8.60
N GLY A 252 -2.86 6.28 8.30
CA GLY A 252 -2.55 5.05 7.57
C GLY A 252 -3.00 5.02 6.11
N GLY A 253 -3.30 3.81 5.62
CA GLY A 253 -3.76 3.52 4.26
C GLY A 253 -2.70 3.69 3.16
N ARG A 254 -3.11 3.46 1.91
CA ARG A 254 -2.26 3.55 0.71
C ARG A 254 -2.09 5.00 0.25
N ALA A 255 -0.99 5.63 0.66
CA ALA A 255 -0.71 7.05 0.39
C ALA A 255 -0.72 7.39 -1.11
N ILE A 256 -0.19 6.51 -1.97
CA ILE A 256 -0.19 6.70 -3.43
C ILE A 256 -1.61 6.80 -3.99
N VAL A 257 -2.52 5.94 -3.52
CA VAL A 257 -3.94 5.95 -3.91
C VAL A 257 -4.62 7.22 -3.41
N ARG A 258 -4.39 7.60 -2.14
CA ARG A 258 -4.94 8.83 -1.59
C ARG A 258 -4.48 10.08 -2.35
N ARG A 259 -3.20 10.15 -2.75
CA ARG A 259 -2.65 11.24 -3.56
C ARG A 259 -3.29 11.28 -4.96
N ALA A 260 -3.43 10.13 -5.61
CA ALA A 260 -4.09 10.03 -6.90
C ALA A 260 -5.54 10.51 -6.85
N LEU A 261 -6.31 10.06 -5.84
CA LEU A 261 -7.69 10.50 -5.64
C LEU A 261 -7.80 11.97 -5.25
N TYR A 262 -6.86 12.50 -4.46
CA TYR A 262 -6.80 13.94 -4.20
C TYR A 262 -6.67 14.72 -5.51
N MET A 263 -5.75 14.31 -6.38
CA MET A 263 -5.55 14.94 -7.69
C MET A 263 -6.74 14.77 -8.63
N ALA A 264 -7.51 13.68 -8.50
CA ALA A 264 -8.76 13.48 -9.23
C ALA A 264 -9.92 14.33 -8.67
N CYS A 265 -9.96 14.56 -7.36
CA CYS A 265 -11.00 15.39 -6.76
C CYS A 265 -10.91 16.85 -7.19
N ILE A 266 -9.73 17.40 -7.44
CA ILE A 266 -9.58 18.81 -7.87
C ILE A 266 -10.34 19.13 -9.17
N PRO A 267 -10.17 18.39 -10.29
CA PRO A 267 -11.00 18.57 -11.48
C PRO A 267 -12.44 18.08 -11.26
N ALA A 268 -12.69 17.06 -10.42
CA ALA A 268 -14.05 16.64 -10.09
C ALA A 268 -14.87 17.79 -9.46
N LEU A 269 -14.26 18.66 -8.65
CA LEU A 269 -14.94 19.85 -8.15
C LEU A 269 -15.35 20.84 -9.24
N ARG A 270 -14.80 20.75 -10.46
CA ARG A 270 -15.19 21.61 -11.59
C ARG A 270 -16.21 20.94 -12.48
N PHE A 271 -16.04 19.64 -12.74
CA PHE A 271 -16.77 18.92 -13.79
C PHE A 271 -17.74 17.85 -13.29
N ASN A 272 -17.70 17.50 -11.99
CA ASN A 272 -18.61 16.51 -11.39
C ASN A 272 -19.63 17.23 -10.48
N PRO A 273 -20.89 17.43 -10.93
CA PRO A 273 -21.89 18.17 -10.16
C PRO A 273 -22.22 17.51 -8.82
N THR A 274 -22.24 16.17 -8.74
CA THR A 274 -22.49 15.45 -7.48
C THR A 274 -21.40 15.73 -6.45
N ILE A 275 -20.12 15.66 -6.86
CA ILE A 275 -18.99 15.91 -5.96
C ILE A 275 -18.89 17.40 -5.60
N ARG A 276 -19.17 18.29 -6.55
CA ARG A 276 -19.26 19.74 -6.32
C ARG A 276 -20.30 20.08 -5.25
N ALA A 277 -21.55 19.62 -5.43
CA ALA A 277 -22.63 19.88 -4.49
C ALA A 277 -22.31 19.35 -3.09
N PHE A 278 -21.71 18.15 -3.01
CA PHE A 278 -21.28 17.59 -1.73
C PHE A 278 -20.18 18.43 -1.05
N TYR A 279 -19.21 18.92 -1.82
CA TYR A 279 -18.15 19.80 -1.33
C TYR A 279 -18.69 21.14 -0.83
N ASP A 280 -19.53 21.80 -1.64
CA ASP A 280 -20.08 23.13 -1.32
C ASP A 280 -20.91 23.07 -0.04
N ARG A 281 -21.74 22.03 0.14
CA ARG A 281 -22.49 21.79 1.38
C ARG A 281 -21.58 21.68 2.61
N LEU A 282 -20.44 20.99 2.49
CA LEU A 282 -19.49 20.86 3.61
C LEU A 282 -18.79 22.20 3.92
N ARG A 283 -18.46 22.97 2.88
CA ARG A 283 -17.85 24.31 3.04
C ARG A 283 -18.81 25.30 3.69
N GLN A 284 -20.09 25.28 3.28
CA GLN A 284 -21.16 26.06 3.91
C GLN A 284 -21.35 25.67 5.38
N ALA A 285 -21.20 24.39 5.73
CA ALA A 285 -21.18 23.92 7.11
C ALA A 285 -19.86 24.22 7.87
N GLY A 286 -19.01 25.13 7.38
CA GLY A 286 -17.79 25.59 8.04
C GLY A 286 -16.61 24.60 8.02
N LYS A 287 -16.69 23.48 7.29
CA LYS A 287 -15.58 22.51 7.25
C LYS A 287 -14.39 23.07 6.48
N PRO A 288 -13.15 23.04 7.00
CA PRO A 288 -11.95 23.50 6.29
C PRO A 288 -11.75 22.82 4.94
N PHE A 289 -11.07 23.49 4.02
CA PHE A 289 -10.81 23.01 2.64
C PHE A 289 -10.31 21.56 2.62
N LYS A 290 -9.21 21.26 3.33
CA LYS A 290 -8.61 19.91 3.34
C LYS A 290 -9.55 18.85 3.92
N VAL A 291 -10.42 19.21 4.86
CA VAL A 291 -11.41 18.30 5.43
C VAL A 291 -12.52 18.00 4.43
N ALA A 292 -13.02 19.02 3.75
CA ALA A 292 -14.03 18.88 2.69
C ALA A 292 -13.50 18.04 1.52
N ILE A 293 -12.28 18.30 1.03
CA ILE A 293 -11.64 17.48 -0.01
C ILE A 293 -11.47 16.02 0.44
N THR A 294 -11.01 15.79 1.67
CA THR A 294 -10.86 14.42 2.19
C THR A 294 -12.20 13.67 2.22
N ALA A 295 -13.29 14.36 2.56
CA ALA A 295 -14.64 13.80 2.50
C ALA A 295 -15.08 13.51 1.05
N CYS A 296 -14.75 14.38 0.09
CA CYS A 296 -14.99 14.14 -1.34
C CYS A 296 -14.22 12.91 -1.84
N ILE A 297 -12.94 12.75 -1.46
CA ILE A 297 -12.14 11.56 -1.80
C ILE A 297 -12.82 10.31 -1.24
N ARG A 298 -13.29 10.36 0.02
CA ARG A 298 -14.01 9.24 0.62
C ARG A 298 -15.30 8.92 -0.14
N LYS A 299 -16.09 9.93 -0.53
CA LYS A 299 -17.28 9.72 -1.35
C LYS A 299 -16.91 9.06 -2.68
N LEU A 300 -15.91 9.61 -3.37
CA LEU A 300 -15.44 9.12 -4.66
C LEU A 300 -14.97 7.65 -4.62
N ILE A 301 -14.12 7.27 -3.65
CA ILE A 301 -13.64 5.88 -3.58
C ILE A 301 -14.73 4.87 -3.22
N VAL A 302 -15.72 5.27 -2.40
CA VAL A 302 -16.88 4.43 -2.09
C VAL A 302 -17.74 4.25 -3.34
N THR A 303 -17.97 5.30 -4.13
CA THR A 303 -18.69 5.19 -5.40
C THR A 303 -17.94 4.30 -6.39
N LEU A 304 -16.64 4.55 -6.60
CA LEU A 304 -15.82 3.73 -7.52
C LEU A 304 -15.84 2.25 -7.13
N ASN A 305 -15.81 1.96 -5.83
CA ASN A 305 -15.91 0.59 -5.34
C ASN A 305 -17.26 -0.05 -5.68
N ALA A 306 -18.37 0.67 -5.53
CA ALA A 306 -19.70 0.18 -5.92
C ALA A 306 -19.85 0.03 -7.45
N MET A 307 -19.31 0.97 -8.22
CA MET A 307 -19.31 0.92 -9.68
C MET A 307 -18.57 -0.31 -10.21
N VAL A 308 -17.38 -0.61 -9.67
CA VAL A 308 -16.61 -1.80 -10.06
C VAL A 308 -17.31 -3.08 -9.61
N HIS A 309 -17.91 -3.12 -8.41
CA HIS A 309 -18.68 -4.28 -7.94
C HIS A 309 -19.85 -4.60 -8.89
N ASN A 310 -20.57 -3.57 -9.35
CA ASN A 310 -21.76 -3.72 -10.17
C ASN A 310 -21.48 -3.67 -11.68
N SER A 311 -20.24 -3.43 -12.11
CA SER A 311 -19.86 -3.15 -13.49
C SER A 311 -20.72 -2.05 -14.14
N THR A 312 -21.05 -1.00 -13.38
CA THR A 312 -21.93 0.10 -13.83
C THR A 312 -21.15 1.39 -14.01
N PRO A 313 -21.25 2.05 -15.19
CA PRO A 313 -20.59 3.34 -15.42
C PRO A 313 -21.21 4.43 -14.55
N TRP A 314 -20.48 5.54 -14.42
CA TRP A 314 -20.94 6.69 -13.66
C TRP A 314 -22.26 7.22 -14.20
N ASN A 315 -23.21 7.43 -13.29
CA ASN A 315 -24.47 8.08 -13.57
C ASN A 315 -24.73 9.15 -12.49
N PRO A 316 -24.82 10.44 -12.87
CA PRO A 316 -25.04 11.55 -11.93
C PRO A 316 -26.29 11.39 -11.05
N SER A 317 -27.30 10.62 -11.49
CA SER A 317 -28.56 10.44 -10.76
C SER A 317 -28.50 9.35 -9.69
N THR A 318 -27.56 8.40 -9.79
CA THR A 318 -27.47 7.23 -8.90
C THR A 318 -26.17 7.17 -8.08
N ASN A 319 -25.21 8.07 -8.31
CA ASN A 319 -23.89 8.11 -7.67
C ASN A 319 -23.62 9.43 -6.92
#